data_AF-A0A9W8HPS1-F1
#
_entry.id   AF-A0A9W8HPS1-F1
#
_cell.length_a   1.000
_cell.length_b   1.000
_cell.length_c   1.000
_cell.angle_alpha   90.00
_cell.angle_beta   90.00
_cell.angle_gamma   90.00
#
_symmetry.space_group_name_H-M   'P 1'
#
loop_
_entity.id
_entity.type
_entity.pdbx_description
1 polymer ?
#
loop_
_entity_poly.entity_id
_entity_poly.type
_entity_poly.pdbx_seq_one_letter_code
_entity_poly.pdbx_strand_id
1 'polypeptide(L)'
;MPILYILVGALVTFVSLIGIVGSAKESQYIFGTYSGLLALLVVVQIIGLMVIWLRPFDIEDKFSNVWERLYEDDQDTIRYIEKDLKCCGFKSPVDMPVPAHCSVKKNYGFTTGCLGPLEHQWKTRRHSILWVGFAMVGAQIVALLMGAELVRRFRRSREGYHRVPGQAEGSPLLRA
;
A
#
# COMPACT_ATOMS: atom_id res chain seq x y z
N MET A 1 -5.08 -12.30 -6.61
CA MET A 1 -4.23 -11.63 -5.59
C MET A 1 -2.73 -11.51 -5.88
N PRO A 2 -2.02 -12.41 -6.60
CA PRO A 2 -0.55 -12.29 -6.76
C PRO A 2 -0.10 -11.04 -7.53
N ILE A 3 -0.90 -10.60 -8.50
CA ILE A 3 -0.61 -9.42 -9.33
C ILE A 3 -0.48 -8.15 -8.48
N LEU A 4 -1.33 -7.97 -7.45
CA LEU A 4 -1.28 -6.80 -6.58
C LEU A 4 0.05 -6.71 -5.83
N TYR A 5 0.54 -7.83 -5.29
CA TYR A 5 1.83 -7.87 -4.60
C TYR A 5 2.99 -7.53 -5.55
N ILE A 6 2.93 -8.01 -6.80
CA ILE A 6 3.93 -7.70 -7.83
C ILE A 6 3.91 -6.19 -8.15
N LEU A 7 2.73 -5.61 -8.35
CA LEU A 7 2.58 -4.18 -8.65
C LEU A 7 3.09 -3.29 -7.50
N VAL A 8 2.76 -3.64 -6.25
CA VAL A 8 3.24 -2.92 -5.07
C VAL A 8 4.76 -3.02 -4.96
N GLY A 9 5.33 -4.23 -5.13
CA GLY A 9 6.77 -4.43 -5.10
C GLY A 9 7.49 -3.61 -6.18
N ALA A 10 7.00 -3.65 -7.42
CA ALA A 10 7.55 -2.88 -8.53
C ALA A 10 7.49 -1.37 -8.27
N LEU A 11 6.37 -0.87 -7.72
CA LEU A 11 6.24 0.54 -7.34
C LEU A 11 7.28 0.92 -6.28
N VAL A 12 7.44 0.12 -5.23
CA VAL A 12 8.42 0.38 -4.17
C VAL A 12 9.83 0.44 -4.75
N THR A 13 10.23 -0.54 -5.57
CA THR A 13 11.54 -0.53 -6.23
C THR A 13 11.73 0.70 -7.12
N PHE A 14 10.72 1.09 -7.89
CA PHE A 14 10.78 2.27 -8.74
C PHE A 14 10.98 3.56 -7.92
N VAL A 15 10.22 3.73 -6.84
CA VAL A 15 10.36 4.88 -5.93
C VAL A 15 11.74 4.91 -5.29
N SER A 16 12.27 3.76 -4.87
CA SER A 16 13.63 3.66 -4.31
C SER A 16 14.71 4.03 -5.33
N LEU A 17 14.58 3.61 -6.59
CA LEU A 17 15.53 3.97 -7.64
C LEU A 17 15.56 5.48 -7.89
N ILE A 18 14.40 6.15 -7.92
CA ILE A 18 14.33 7.61 -8.05
C ILE A 18 15.00 8.28 -6.84
N GLY A 19 14.77 7.78 -5.63
CA GLY A 19 15.41 8.30 -4.42
C GLY A 19 16.94 8.24 -4.49
N ILE A 20 17.49 7.09 -4.89
CA ILE A 20 18.95 6.88 -4.99
C ILE A 20 19.54 7.75 -6.11
N VAL A 21 18.95 7.72 -7.32
CA VAL A 21 19.43 8.52 -8.46
C VAL A 21 19.30 10.02 -8.17
N GLY A 22 18.23 10.44 -7.50
CA GLY A 22 18.02 11.81 -7.05
C GLY A 22 19.11 12.27 -6.09
N SER A 23 19.55 11.40 -5.17
CA SER A 23 20.68 11.69 -4.29
C SER A 23 22.01 11.76 -5.03
N ALA A 24 22.23 10.91 -6.05
CA ALA A 24 23.50 10.85 -6.77
C ALA A 24 23.69 11.97 -7.80
N LYS A 25 22.62 12.38 -8.49
CA LYS A 25 22.70 13.39 -9.57
C LYS A 25 22.60 14.84 -9.09
N GLU A 26 22.43 15.08 -7.79
CA GLU A 26 22.23 16.42 -7.19
C GLU A 26 21.19 17.28 -7.94
N SER A 27 20.24 16.62 -8.62
CA SER A 27 19.34 17.28 -9.55
C SER A 27 18.04 17.63 -8.84
N GLN A 28 17.80 18.94 -8.72
CA GLN A 28 16.62 19.48 -8.06
C GLN A 28 15.30 19.01 -8.68
N TYR A 29 15.29 18.70 -9.99
CA TYR A 29 14.09 18.22 -10.70
C TYR A 29 13.74 16.78 -10.34
N ILE A 30 14.72 15.87 -10.30
CA ILE A 30 14.51 14.45 -9.96
C ILE A 30 14.02 14.35 -8.53
N PHE A 31 14.66 15.10 -7.62
CA PHE A 31 14.28 15.11 -6.22
C PHE A 31 12.86 15.68 -6.01
N GLY A 32 12.49 16.73 -6.75
CA GLY A 32 11.12 17.28 -6.73
C GLY A 32 10.05 16.26 -7.12
N THR A 33 10.30 15.44 -8.15
CA THR A 33 9.35 14.38 -8.54
C THR A 33 9.20 13.30 -7.48
N TYR A 34 10.28 12.92 -6.80
CA TYR A 34 10.25 11.97 -5.68
C TYR A 34 9.38 12.49 -4.53
N SER A 35 9.59 13.74 -4.10
CA SER A 35 8.77 14.35 -3.04
C SER A 35 7.30 14.49 -3.45
N GLY A 36 7.01 14.86 -4.70
CA GLY A 36 5.63 14.92 -5.20
C GLY A 36 4.92 13.56 -5.14
N LEU A 37 5.62 12.50 -5.56
CA LEU A 37 5.08 11.13 -5.52
C LEU A 37 4.84 10.64 -4.09
N LEU A 38 5.78 10.89 -3.17
CA LEU A 38 5.58 10.56 -1.76
C LEU A 38 4.41 11.32 -1.13
N ALA A 39 4.26 12.61 -1.44
CA ALA A 39 3.13 13.40 -0.95
C ALA A 39 1.79 12.83 -1.43
N LEU A 40 1.70 12.42 -2.70
CA LEU A 40 0.52 11.74 -3.22
C LEU A 40 0.23 10.43 -2.48
N LEU A 41 1.26 9.61 -2.23
CA LEU A 41 1.10 8.35 -1.49
C LEU A 41 0.63 8.58 -0.05
N VAL A 42 1.10 9.65 0.62
CA VAL A 42 0.64 10.03 1.96
C VAL A 42 -0.85 10.38 1.94
N VAL A 43 -1.31 11.17 0.97
CA VAL A 43 -2.74 11.53 0.86
C VAL A 43 -3.60 10.29 0.68
N VAL A 44 -3.22 9.39 -0.21
CA VAL A 44 -3.94 8.12 -0.44
C VAL A 44 -3.95 7.27 0.84
N GLN A 45 -2.84 7.18 1.56
CA GLN A 45 -2.77 6.43 2.82
C GLN A 45 -3.67 7.03 3.90
N ILE A 46 -3.68 8.36 4.07
CA ILE A 46 -4.53 9.03 5.06
C ILE A 46 -6.01 8.76 4.75
N ILE A 47 -6.43 8.84 3.49
CA ILE A 47 -7.79 8.50 3.07
C ILE A 47 -8.11 7.04 3.42
N GLY A 48 -7.21 6.10 3.09
CA GLY A 48 -7.37 4.69 3.41
C GLY A 48 -7.50 4.43 4.92
N LEU A 49 -6.64 5.04 5.73
CA LEU A 49 -6.68 4.93 7.19
C LEU A 49 -7.97 5.53 7.76
N MET A 50 -8.42 6.67 7.25
CA MET A 50 -9.66 7.31 7.66
C MET A 50 -10.87 6.42 7.37
N VAL A 51 -10.91 5.76 6.21
CA VAL A 51 -11.97 4.79 5.87
C VAL A 51 -11.97 3.61 6.85
N ILE A 52 -10.79 3.06 7.15
CA ILE A 52 -10.65 1.93 8.09
C ILE A 52 -11.04 2.32 9.52
N TRP A 53 -10.76 3.57 9.91
CA TRP A 53 -11.04 4.09 11.24
C TRP A 53 -12.51 4.47 11.46
N LEU A 54 -13.09 5.26 10.56
CA LEU A 54 -14.42 5.86 10.73
C LEU A 54 -15.57 4.89 10.46
N ARG A 55 -15.33 3.87 9.64
CA ARG A 55 -16.33 2.84 9.38
C ARG A 55 -15.99 1.64 10.27
N PRO A 56 -16.68 1.43 11.39
CA PRO A 56 -16.90 0.06 11.85
C PRO A 56 -17.72 -0.58 10.73
N PHE A 57 -17.01 -1.12 9.74
CA PHE A 57 -17.57 -1.61 8.49
C PHE A 57 -18.85 -2.41 8.78
N ASP A 58 -19.92 -2.17 8.02
CA ASP A 58 -20.87 -3.24 7.70
C ASP A 58 -20.08 -4.23 6.84
N ILE A 59 -19.29 -5.01 7.57
CA ILE A 59 -18.35 -5.99 7.05
C ILE A 59 -19.11 -7.04 6.26
N GLU A 60 -20.34 -7.32 6.69
CA GLU A 60 -21.20 -8.33 6.12
C GLU A 60 -21.53 -8.04 4.65
N ASP A 61 -21.96 -6.82 4.30
CA ASP A 61 -22.29 -6.47 2.92
C ASP A 61 -21.06 -6.37 2.01
N LYS A 62 -19.92 -5.94 2.55
CA LYS A 62 -18.69 -5.89 1.75
C LYS A 62 -18.11 -7.28 1.53
N PHE A 63 -18.12 -8.13 2.56
CA PHE A 63 -17.67 -9.50 2.40
C PHE A 63 -18.65 -10.35 1.62
N SER A 64 -19.96 -10.11 1.67
CA SER A 64 -20.93 -10.84 0.85
C SER A 64 -20.66 -10.62 -0.64
N ASN A 65 -20.55 -9.35 -1.06
CA ASN A 65 -20.24 -8.99 -2.45
C ASN A 65 -18.88 -9.54 -2.92
N VAL A 66 -17.88 -9.57 -2.04
CA VAL A 66 -16.57 -10.15 -2.38
C VAL A 66 -16.64 -11.67 -2.44
N TRP A 67 -17.36 -12.30 -1.51
CA TRP A 67 -17.54 -13.74 -1.45
C TRP A 67 -18.27 -14.27 -2.68
N GLU A 68 -19.34 -13.59 -3.10
CA GLU A 68 -20.11 -13.90 -4.30
C GLU A 68 -19.22 -13.84 -5.55
N ARG A 69 -18.44 -12.77 -5.71
CA ARG A 69 -17.49 -12.66 -6.83
C ARG A 69 -16.42 -13.75 -6.80
N LEU A 70 -15.88 -14.07 -5.62
CA LEU A 70 -14.90 -15.15 -5.49
C LEU A 70 -15.54 -16.51 -5.76
N TYR A 71 -16.82 -16.69 -5.45
CA TYR A 71 -17.53 -17.94 -5.71
C TYR A 71 -17.73 -18.19 -7.20
N GLU A 72 -17.94 -17.13 -7.97
CA GLU A 72 -18.07 -17.18 -9.44
C GLU A 72 -16.70 -17.25 -10.13
N ASP A 73 -15.74 -16.42 -9.73
CA ASP A 73 -14.48 -16.23 -10.47
C ASP A 73 -13.29 -17.05 -9.93
N ASP A 74 -13.25 -17.39 -8.64
CA ASP A 74 -12.07 -17.98 -7.97
C ASP A 74 -12.42 -18.84 -6.74
N GLN A 75 -13.00 -20.01 -7.02
CA GLN A 75 -13.41 -20.98 -6.01
C GLN A 75 -12.25 -21.52 -5.16
N ASP A 76 -11.03 -21.53 -5.68
CA ASP A 76 -9.86 -22.00 -4.91
C ASP A 76 -9.50 -21.06 -3.76
N THR A 77 -9.70 -19.75 -3.94
CA THR A 77 -9.56 -18.77 -2.84
C THR A 77 -10.57 -19.04 -1.73
N ILE A 78 -11.84 -19.34 -2.05
CA ILE A 78 -12.84 -19.70 -1.02
C ILE A 78 -12.42 -20.97 -0.27
N ARG A 79 -12.00 -22.01 -1.00
CA ARG A 79 -11.52 -23.26 -0.38
C ARG A 79 -10.36 -23.03 0.59
N TYR A 80 -9.44 -22.12 0.24
CA TYR A 80 -8.34 -21.74 1.13
C TYR A 80 -8.87 -21.04 2.39
N ILE A 81 -9.79 -20.08 2.24
CA ILE A 81 -10.37 -19.33 3.36
C ILE A 81 -11.14 -20.26 4.30
N GLU A 82 -12.02 -21.13 3.77
CA GLU A 82 -12.77 -22.12 4.54
C GLU A 82 -11.85 -23.04 5.35
N LYS A 83 -10.73 -23.47 4.75
CA LYS A 83 -9.72 -24.32 5.42
C LYS A 83 -8.93 -23.57 6.49
N ASP A 84 -8.51 -22.33 6.22
CA ASP A 84 -7.70 -21.51 7.13
C ASP A 84 -8.52 -21.05 8.36
N LEU A 85 -9.76 -20.63 8.11
CA LEU A 85 -10.68 -20.16 9.15
C LEU A 85 -11.51 -21.28 9.80
N LYS A 86 -11.39 -22.52 9.30
CA LYS A 86 -12.12 -23.68 9.81
C LYS A 86 -13.64 -23.45 9.83
N CYS A 87 -14.18 -22.99 8.70
CA CYS A 87 -15.58 -22.66 8.48
C CYS A 87 -16.07 -23.22 7.13
N CYS A 88 -17.37 -23.14 6.85
CA CYS A 88 -17.98 -23.68 5.64
C CYS A 88 -19.07 -22.71 5.17
N GLY A 89 -19.00 -22.25 3.91
CA GLY A 89 -19.87 -21.23 3.34
C GLY A 89 -19.76 -19.85 4.01
N PHE A 90 -20.49 -18.86 3.47
CA PHE A 90 -20.39 -17.48 3.93
C PHE A 90 -21.13 -17.22 5.24
N LYS A 91 -22.48 -17.13 5.22
CA LYS A 91 -23.29 -17.00 6.46
C LYS A 91 -23.61 -18.35 7.09
N SER A 92 -23.73 -19.39 6.26
CA SER A 92 -24.09 -20.74 6.69
C SER A 92 -23.36 -21.80 5.87
N PRO A 93 -23.27 -23.05 6.34
CA PRO A 93 -22.61 -24.16 5.63
C PRO A 93 -23.19 -24.53 4.26
N VAL A 94 -24.33 -23.96 3.89
CA VAL A 94 -24.99 -24.17 2.59
C VAL A 94 -24.97 -22.92 1.72
N ASP A 95 -24.47 -21.80 2.25
CA ASP A 95 -24.43 -20.50 1.58
C ASP A 95 -23.10 -20.33 0.82
N MET A 96 -23.12 -20.63 -0.47
CA MET A 96 -21.94 -20.61 -1.38
C MET A 96 -20.69 -21.37 -0.84
N PRO A 97 -20.83 -22.64 -0.40
CA PRO A 97 -19.71 -23.42 0.14
C PRO A 97 -18.78 -23.96 -0.95
N VAL A 98 -17.47 -24.01 -0.68
CA VAL A 98 -16.49 -24.61 -1.61
C VAL A 98 -15.47 -25.50 -0.87
N PRO A 99 -15.59 -26.85 -0.95
CA PRO A 99 -16.48 -27.63 -1.82
C PRO A 99 -17.92 -27.70 -1.30
N ALA A 100 -18.88 -27.98 -2.20
CA ALA A 100 -20.33 -28.02 -1.92
C ALA A 100 -20.76 -28.89 -0.71
N HIS A 101 -19.91 -29.81 -0.26
CA HIS A 101 -20.13 -30.67 0.90
C HIS A 101 -19.03 -30.53 1.97
N CYS A 102 -18.56 -29.29 2.26
CA CYS A 102 -17.57 -29.06 3.30
C CYS A 102 -18.04 -29.52 4.69
N SER A 103 -19.33 -29.41 5.01
CA SER A 103 -19.91 -29.76 6.31
C SER A 103 -20.08 -31.26 6.59
N VAL A 104 -20.09 -32.11 5.55
CA VAL A 104 -20.43 -33.55 5.66
C VAL A 104 -19.18 -34.44 5.71
N LYS A 105 -18.04 -33.96 5.20
CA LYS A 105 -16.80 -34.75 5.22
C LYS A 105 -16.16 -34.75 6.62
N LYS A 106 -15.90 -35.96 7.13
CA LYS A 106 -15.33 -36.29 8.47
C LYS A 106 -14.03 -35.55 8.86
N ASN A 107 -13.31 -34.94 7.90
CA ASN A 107 -12.08 -34.15 8.12
C ASN A 107 -12.31 -32.63 8.19
N TYR A 108 -13.50 -32.14 7.85
CA TYR A 108 -13.84 -30.72 7.69
C TYR A 108 -15.16 -30.34 8.37
N GLY A 109 -15.64 -31.09 9.38
CA GLY A 109 -16.97 -30.97 10.02
C GLY A 109 -17.30 -29.60 10.66
N PHE A 110 -17.21 -28.54 9.89
CA PHE A 110 -17.47 -27.15 10.22
C PHE A 110 -18.93 -26.89 9.93
N THR A 111 -19.67 -26.64 11.00
CA THR A 111 -21.11 -26.36 10.95
C THR A 111 -21.40 -24.86 11.03
N THR A 112 -20.36 -24.03 11.03
CA THR A 112 -20.45 -22.57 11.15
C THR A 112 -20.00 -21.88 9.87
N GLY A 113 -20.75 -20.86 9.45
CA GLY A 113 -20.38 -19.96 8.36
C GLY A 113 -19.13 -19.14 8.66
N CYS A 114 -18.43 -18.71 7.62
CA CYS A 114 -17.19 -17.94 7.72
C CYS A 114 -17.37 -16.49 8.16
N LEU A 115 -18.58 -15.91 8.09
CA LEU A 115 -18.83 -14.52 8.44
C LEU A 115 -18.37 -14.16 9.87
N GLY A 116 -18.70 -14.98 10.87
CA GLY A 116 -18.32 -14.73 12.27
C GLY A 116 -16.81 -14.76 12.50
N PRO A 117 -16.10 -15.85 12.14
CA PRO A 117 -14.64 -15.91 12.20
C PRO A 117 -13.95 -14.80 11.40
N LEU A 118 -14.50 -14.43 10.25
CA LEU A 118 -13.96 -13.38 9.39
C LEU A 118 -14.12 -12.00 10.03
N GLU A 119 -15.27 -11.71 10.65
CA GLU A 119 -15.49 -10.47 11.40
C GLU A 119 -14.57 -10.38 12.62
N HIS A 120 -14.39 -11.49 13.35
CA HIS A 120 -13.47 -11.56 14.48
C HIS A 120 -12.02 -11.32 14.03
N GLN A 121 -11.53 -12.04 13.02
CA GLN A 121 -10.20 -11.85 12.44
C GLN A 121 -9.99 -10.40 11.99
N TRP A 122 -10.99 -9.82 11.32
CA TRP A 122 -10.91 -8.43 10.87
C TRP A 122 -10.82 -7.46 12.04
N LYS A 123 -11.67 -7.58 13.06
CA LYS A 123 -11.63 -6.71 14.25
C LYS A 123 -10.28 -6.79 14.96
N THR A 124 -9.73 -7.99 15.15
CA THR A 124 -8.42 -8.19 15.79
C THR A 124 -7.28 -7.60 14.95
N ARG A 125 -7.23 -7.90 13.65
CA ARG A 125 -6.13 -7.46 12.77
C ARG A 125 -6.21 -5.99 12.39
N ARG A 126 -7.40 -5.38 12.41
CA ARG A 126 -7.60 -3.96 12.07
C ARG A 126 -6.68 -3.05 12.87
N HIS A 127 -6.51 -3.32 14.16
CA HIS A 127 -5.64 -2.49 14.99
C HIS A 127 -4.17 -2.54 14.53
N SER A 128 -3.67 -3.72 14.18
CA SER A 128 -2.33 -3.89 13.62
C SER A 128 -2.17 -3.16 12.29
N ILE A 129 -3.17 -3.23 11.39
CA ILE A 129 -3.14 -2.53 10.10
C ILE A 129 -3.07 -1.00 10.30
N LEU A 130 -3.86 -0.46 11.22
CA LEU A 130 -3.87 0.96 11.54
C LEU A 130 -2.49 1.41 12.07
N TRP A 131 -1.93 0.68 13.04
CA TRP A 131 -0.61 1.00 13.61
C TRP A 131 0.50 1.00 12.56
N VAL A 132 0.56 -0.03 11.71
CA VAL A 132 1.55 -0.11 10.63
C VAL A 132 1.38 1.05 9.65
N GLY A 133 0.14 1.39 9.29
CA GLY A 133 -0.14 2.50 8.38
C GLY A 133 0.27 3.86 8.96
N PHE A 134 -0.02 4.13 10.23
CA PHE A 134 0.44 5.37 10.88
C PHE A 134 1.96 5.47 10.92
N ALA A 135 2.66 4.37 11.23
CA ALA A 135 4.12 4.33 11.19
C ALA A 135 4.67 4.61 9.78
N MET A 136 4.04 4.07 8.74
CA MET A 136 4.41 4.29 7.34
C MET A 136 4.24 5.77 6.95
N VAL A 137 3.12 6.40 7.30
CA VAL A 137 2.91 7.84 7.07
C VAL A 137 3.97 8.66 7.80
N GLY A 138 4.31 8.31 9.03
CA GLY A 138 5.40 8.96 9.78
C GLY A 138 6.74 8.90 9.05
N ALA A 139 7.12 7.71 8.55
CA ALA A 139 8.35 7.53 7.78
C ALA A 139 8.34 8.36 6.48
N GLN A 140 7.20 8.44 5.79
CA GLN A 140 7.06 9.26 4.58
C GLN A 140 7.15 10.76 4.87
N ILE A 141 6.55 11.24 5.97
CA ILE A 141 6.67 12.64 6.40
C ILE A 141 8.13 13.00 6.68
N VAL A 142 8.87 12.13 7.37
CA VAL A 142 10.31 12.32 7.60
C VAL A 142 11.08 12.42 6.28
N ALA A 143 10.80 11.54 5.32
CA ALA A 143 11.41 11.59 3.99
C ALA A 143 11.07 12.89 3.23
N LEU A 144 9.84 13.38 3.34
CA LEU A 144 9.41 14.66 2.76
C LEU A 144 10.11 15.86 3.40
N LEU A 145 10.30 15.86 4.72
CA LEU A 145 11.02 16.92 5.43
C LEU A 145 12.50 16.97 5.02
N MET A 146 13.17 15.80 5.01
CA MET A 146 14.53 15.68 4.51
C MET A 146 14.61 16.18 3.07
N GLY A 147 13.62 15.82 2.27
CA GLY A 147 13.58 16.21 0.89
C GLY A 147 13.37 17.70 0.65
N ALA A 148 12.50 18.32 1.43
CA ALA A 148 12.30 19.76 1.39
C ALA A 148 13.60 20.51 1.76
N GLU A 149 14.37 20.00 2.73
CA GLU A 149 15.65 20.60 3.11
C GLU A 149 16.70 20.46 1.99
N LEU A 150 16.79 19.30 1.34
CA LEU A 150 17.69 19.10 0.19
C LEU A 150 17.35 20.05 -0.97
N VAL A 151 16.06 20.20 -1.30
CA VAL A 151 15.63 21.14 -2.35
C VAL A 151 15.97 22.58 -1.97
N ARG A 152 15.77 22.98 -0.71
CA ARG A 152 16.15 24.31 -0.22
C ARG A 152 17.65 24.55 -0.35
N ARG A 153 18.49 23.56 -0.03
CA ARG A 153 19.96 23.63 -0.17
C ARG A 153 20.39 23.79 -1.62
N PHE A 154 19.83 23.01 -2.55
CA PHE A 154 20.13 23.17 -3.97
C PHE A 154 19.66 24.52 -4.51
N ARG A 155 18.46 24.97 -4.14
CA ARG A 155 17.93 26.27 -4.57
C ARG A 155 18.81 27.42 -4.09
N ARG A 156 19.27 27.36 -2.82
CA ARG A 156 20.19 28.34 -2.25
C ARG A 156 21.53 28.37 -3.00
N SER A 157 22.07 27.21 -3.35
CA SER A 157 23.33 27.12 -4.12
C SER A 157 23.18 27.73 -5.51
N ARG A 158 22.04 27.51 -6.19
CA ARG A 158 21.74 28.11 -7.49
C ARG A 158 21.50 29.62 -7.42
N GLU A 159 20.79 30.10 -6.40
CA GLU A 159 20.57 31.54 -6.16
C GLU A 159 21.90 32.26 -5.86
N GLY A 160 22.83 31.62 -5.16
CA GLY A 160 24.19 32.14 -4.92
C GLY A 160 24.99 32.35 -6.21
N TYR A 161 24.90 31.40 -7.16
CA TYR A 161 25.54 31.53 -8.47
C TYR A 161 24.99 32.73 -9.28
N HIS A 162 23.67 32.91 -9.30
CA HIS A 162 23.04 34.04 -10.03
C HIS A 162 23.33 35.41 -9.42
N ARG A 163 23.67 35.48 -8.12
CA ARG A 163 24.01 36.75 -7.45
C ARG A 163 25.43 37.23 -7.72
N VAL A 164 26.24 36.50 -8.47
CA VAL A 164 27.54 36.96 -9.00
C VAL A 164 27.31 37.50 -10.42
N PRO A 165 27.20 38.83 -10.62
CA PRO A 165 27.09 39.39 -11.95
C PRO A 165 28.50 39.43 -12.56
N GLY A 166 28.84 38.48 -13.42
CA GLY A 166 30.11 38.56 -14.17
C GLY A 166 30.78 37.27 -14.64
N GLN A 167 30.13 36.12 -14.72
CA GLN A 167 30.77 34.92 -15.28
C GLN A 167 29.94 34.28 -16.40
N ALA A 168 29.64 35.11 -17.40
CA ALA A 168 29.25 34.70 -18.74
C ALA A 168 30.30 35.19 -19.75
N GLU A 169 31.57 34.90 -19.51
CA GLU A 169 32.58 34.79 -20.57
C GLU A 169 33.87 34.19 -20.01
N GLY A 170 34.29 33.06 -20.58
CA GLY A 170 35.65 32.56 -20.45
C GLY A 170 35.85 31.35 -19.54
N SER A 171 36.28 30.27 -20.20
CA SER A 171 37.36 29.35 -19.76
C SER A 171 36.91 27.92 -19.37
N PRO A 172 37.77 26.89 -19.56
CA PRO A 172 37.78 26.09 -20.78
C PRO A 172 37.99 24.60 -20.43
N LEU A 173 36.94 23.78 -20.32
CA LEU A 173 37.10 22.34 -20.04
C LEU A 173 36.58 21.47 -21.19
N LEU A 174 37.12 21.78 -22.37
CA LEU A 174 37.22 20.89 -23.52
C LEU A 174 38.71 20.73 -23.83
N ARG A 175 39.46 20.10 -22.92
CA ARG A 175 40.81 19.53 -23.16
C ARG A 175 41.32 18.74 -21.94
N ALA A 176 41.02 17.45 -21.92
CA ALA A 176 41.90 16.34 -21.53
C ALA A 176 41.13 15.05 -21.73
#